data_AF-A0A9E0EYL0-F1
#
_entry.id   AF-A0A9E0EYL0-F1
#
_cell.length_a   1.000
_cell.length_b   1.000
_cell.length_c   1.000
_cell.angle_alpha   90.00
_cell.angle_beta   90.00
_cell.angle_gamma   90.00
#
_symmetry.space_group_name_H-M   'P 1'
#
loop_
_entity.id
_entity.type
_entity.pdbx_description
1 polymer ?
#
loop_
_entity_poly.entity_id
_entity_poly.type
_entity_poly.pdbx_seq_one_letter_code
_entity_poly.pdbx_strand_id
1 'polypeptide(L)'
;DQILLARPIVALSNKDIGFLPGDVDEKIGPYMQPLFDNLGVIKNRFKPTSKDYMHIEEMQRADKLVITPLAYIRGRSLSNVFFIVDEAQNLTPHEIKTIITRAGEGTKFVFTGDIHQIDHPYLDMKSNGLTYLSDRMHGQEIFAHINLVKGERSYLAELASDLL
;
A
#
# COMPACT_ATOMS: atom_id res chain seq x y z
N ASP A 1 12.33 12.89 -7.80
CA ASP A 1 11.90 11.87 -6.82
C ASP A 1 10.95 10.89 -7.48
N GLN A 2 11.10 9.60 -7.18
CA GLN A 2 10.21 8.54 -7.67
C GLN A 2 9.12 8.27 -6.64
N ILE A 3 7.90 8.01 -7.08
CA ILE A 3 6.80 7.53 -6.24
C ILE A 3 6.70 6.01 -6.42
N LEU A 4 6.86 5.28 -5.32
CA LEU A 4 6.57 3.86 -5.28
C LEU A 4 5.28 3.67 -4.49
N LEU A 5 4.34 2.92 -5.04
CA LEU A 5 3.12 2.50 -4.38
C LEU A 5 3.14 0.97 -4.32
N ALA A 6 3.15 0.43 -3.10
CA ALA A 6 3.16 -1.02 -2.91
C ALA A 6 2.06 -1.48 -1.98
N ARG A 7 1.65 -2.73 -2.18
CA ARG A 7 0.68 -3.44 -1.35
C ARG A 7 1.24 -4.83 -1.02
N PRO A 8 1.08 -5.34 0.22
CA PRO A 8 1.38 -6.72 0.52
C PRO A 8 0.45 -7.63 -0.28
N ILE A 9 0.96 -8.79 -0.67
CA ILE A 9 0.13 -9.81 -1.28
C ILE A 9 -0.35 -10.74 -0.17
N VAL A 10 -1.63 -10.63 0.18
CA VAL A 10 -2.29 -11.53 1.14
C VAL A 10 -3.17 -12.50 0.35
N ALA A 11 -2.86 -13.79 0.39
CA ALA A 11 -3.72 -14.78 -0.24
C ALA A 11 -5.00 -14.95 0.59
N LEU A 12 -6.15 -14.58 0.03
CA LEU A 12 -7.48 -14.73 0.66
C LEU A 12 -7.93 -16.20 0.78
N SER A 13 -7.13 -17.16 0.30
CA SER A 13 -7.46 -18.59 0.30
C SER A 13 -6.24 -19.41 0.69
N ASN A 14 -6.45 -20.63 1.22
CA ASN A 14 -5.40 -21.61 1.52
C ASN A 14 -4.61 -22.11 0.29
N LYS A 15 -4.68 -21.40 -0.84
CA LYS A 15 -3.88 -21.67 -2.03
C LYS A 15 -2.77 -20.65 -2.11
N ASP A 16 -1.55 -21.11 -1.93
CA ASP A 16 -0.38 -20.28 -2.22
C ASP A 16 -0.43 -19.83 -3.69
N ILE A 17 -0.05 -18.58 -3.94
CA ILE A 17 -0.06 -17.96 -5.29
C ILE A 17 0.74 -18.78 -6.30
N GLY A 18 1.73 -19.56 -5.84
CA GLY A 18 2.49 -20.50 -6.67
C GLY A 18 1.61 -21.50 -7.44
N PHE A 19 0.42 -21.83 -6.94
CA PHE A 19 -0.49 -22.81 -7.55
C PHE A 19 -1.45 -22.23 -8.61
N LEU A 20 -1.53 -20.90 -8.75
CA LEU A 20 -2.33 -20.30 -9.81
C LEU A 20 -1.63 -20.50 -11.17
N PRO A 21 -2.34 -20.90 -12.24
CA PRO A 21 -1.77 -20.95 -13.59
C PRO A 21 -1.48 -19.54 -14.11
N GLY A 22 -0.57 -19.42 -15.08
CA GLY A 22 -0.21 -18.14 -15.71
C GLY A 22 1.22 -17.69 -15.42
N ASP A 23 1.60 -16.56 -16.01
CA ASP A 23 2.88 -15.89 -15.74
C ASP A 23 2.86 -15.12 -14.40
N VAL A 24 3.98 -14.48 -14.06
CA VAL A 24 4.11 -13.76 -12.79
C VAL A 24 3.17 -12.56 -12.73
N ASP A 25 3.02 -11.85 -13.84
CA ASP A 25 2.22 -10.63 -13.91
C ASP A 25 0.71 -10.96 -13.86
N GLU A 26 0.28 -12.03 -14.51
CA GLU A 26 -1.08 -12.57 -14.43
C GLU A 26 -1.48 -13.00 -13.01
N LYS A 27 -0.53 -13.53 -12.24
CA LYS A 27 -0.77 -13.94 -10.84
C LYS A 27 -0.82 -12.77 -9.88
N ILE A 28 -0.03 -11.74 -10.13
CA ILE A 28 0.15 -10.59 -9.24
C ILE A 28 -0.86 -9.48 -9.55
N GLY A 29 -1.22 -9.32 -10.83
CA GLY A 29 -2.10 -8.27 -11.35
C GLY A 29 -3.38 -8.07 -10.53
N PRO A 30 -4.14 -9.13 -10.20
CA PRO A 30 -5.37 -9.00 -9.41
C PRO A 30 -5.17 -8.33 -8.04
N TYR A 31 -4.03 -8.55 -7.40
CA TYR A 31 -3.72 -7.96 -6.08
C TYR A 31 -3.32 -6.49 -6.19
N MET A 32 -2.75 -6.08 -7.32
CA MET A 32 -2.34 -4.69 -7.56
C MET A 32 -3.47 -3.83 -8.15
N GLN A 33 -4.51 -4.46 -8.71
CA GLN A 33 -5.63 -3.80 -9.36
C GLN A 33 -6.27 -2.69 -8.51
N PRO A 34 -6.51 -2.84 -7.19
CA PRO A 34 -7.08 -1.76 -6.37
C PRO A 34 -6.27 -0.45 -6.42
N LEU A 35 -4.94 -0.55 -6.50
CA LEU A 35 -4.08 0.63 -6.59
C LEU A 35 -4.17 1.29 -7.97
N PHE A 36 -4.27 0.49 -9.04
CA PHE A 36 -4.50 0.99 -10.40
C PHE A 36 -5.88 1.66 -10.53
N ASP A 37 -6.92 1.07 -9.94
CA ASP A 37 -8.27 1.64 -9.93
C ASP A 37 -8.31 2.97 -9.20
N ASN A 38 -7.71 3.06 -8.00
CA ASN A 38 -7.60 4.29 -7.23
C ASN A 38 -6.85 5.40 -8.00
N LEU A 39 -5.74 5.04 -8.66
CA LEU A 39 -5.03 5.97 -9.53
C LEU A 39 -5.89 6.41 -10.72
N GLY A 40 -6.66 5.50 -11.30
CA GLY A 40 -7.64 5.79 -12.35
C GLY A 40 -8.70 6.80 -11.89
N VAL A 41 -9.25 6.64 -10.69
CA VAL A 41 -10.20 7.58 -10.09
C VAL A 41 -9.57 8.97 -9.94
N ILE A 42 -8.34 9.06 -9.42
CA ILE A 42 -7.62 10.33 -9.28
C ILE A 42 -7.41 10.96 -10.65
N LYS A 43 -6.91 10.19 -11.62
CA LYS A 43 -6.64 10.65 -12.98
C LYS A 43 -7.90 11.18 -13.65
N ASN A 44 -9.03 10.50 -13.49
CA ASN A 44 -10.32 10.85 -14.10
C ASN A 44 -11.01 12.07 -13.47
N ARG A 45 -10.53 12.59 -12.32
CA ARG A 45 -10.96 13.91 -11.83
C ARG A 45 -10.50 15.04 -12.74
N PHE A 46 -9.46 14.80 -13.53
CA PHE A 46 -8.92 15.74 -14.49
C PHE A 46 -9.45 15.45 -15.89
N LYS A 47 -9.64 16.50 -16.70
CA LYS A 47 -9.96 16.31 -18.12
C LYS A 47 -8.78 15.62 -18.81
N PRO A 48 -9.00 14.69 -19.77
CA PRO A 48 -7.91 14.02 -20.48
C PRO A 48 -6.91 14.95 -21.17
N THR A 49 -7.34 16.17 -21.54
CA THR A 49 -6.52 17.21 -22.17
C THR A 49 -5.83 18.15 -21.18
N SER A 50 -6.08 17.98 -19.87
CA SER A 50 -5.47 18.82 -18.85
C SER A 50 -4.00 18.46 -18.64
N LYS A 51 -3.20 19.44 -18.20
CA LYS A 51 -1.79 19.24 -17.88
C LYS A 51 -1.61 18.19 -16.78
N ASP A 52 -2.48 18.18 -15.78
CA ASP A 52 -2.40 17.25 -14.65
C ASP A 52 -2.63 15.79 -15.08
N TYR A 53 -3.63 15.55 -15.94
CA TYR A 53 -3.88 14.22 -16.50
C TYR A 53 -2.65 13.71 -17.26
N MET A 54 -2.12 14.53 -18.18
CA MET A 54 -0.96 14.16 -18.98
C MET A 54 0.28 13.94 -18.12
N HIS A 55 0.46 14.73 -17.05
CA HIS A 55 1.60 14.61 -16.16
C HIS A 55 1.58 13.26 -15.41
N ILE A 56 0.42 12.84 -14.90
CA ILE A 56 0.28 11.53 -14.26
C ILE A 56 0.61 10.40 -15.24
N GLU A 57 0.13 10.48 -16.48
CA GLU A 57 0.46 9.47 -17.50
C GLU A 57 1.94 9.44 -17.87
N GLU A 58 2.57 10.60 -17.97
CA GLU A 58 4.01 10.70 -18.22
C GLU A 58 4.80 10.11 -17.06
N MET A 59 4.39 10.36 -15.81
CA MET A 59 5.02 9.77 -14.64
C MET A 59 4.93 8.24 -14.64
N GLN A 60 3.78 7.67 -15.03
CA GLN A 60 3.65 6.22 -15.19
C GLN A 60 4.53 5.68 -16.32
N ARG A 61 4.52 6.32 -17.49
CA ARG A 61 5.31 5.89 -18.66
C ARG A 61 6.82 5.98 -18.44
N ALA A 62 7.27 6.94 -17.62
CA ALA A 62 8.68 7.15 -17.30
C ALA A 62 9.14 6.44 -16.01
N ASP A 63 8.34 5.51 -15.48
CA ASP A 63 8.59 4.80 -14.21
C ASP A 63 8.87 5.73 -13.02
N LYS A 64 8.36 6.96 -13.05
CA LYS A 64 8.39 7.89 -11.92
C LYS A 64 7.26 7.64 -10.94
N LEU A 65 6.17 6.99 -11.36
CA LEU A 65 5.10 6.48 -10.52
C LEU A 65 4.94 4.99 -10.81
N VAL A 66 5.32 4.14 -9.85
CA VAL A 66 5.35 2.69 -10.03
C VAL A 66 4.46 2.01 -9.00
N ILE A 67 3.57 1.14 -9.47
CA ILE A 67 2.78 0.23 -8.63
C ILE A 67 3.47 -1.13 -8.64
N THR A 68 3.78 -1.68 -7.46
CA THR A 68 4.55 -2.92 -7.38
C THR A 68 4.21 -3.73 -6.13
N PRO A 69 4.35 -5.06 -6.16
CA PRO A 69 4.27 -5.87 -4.97
C PRO A 69 5.30 -5.46 -3.93
N LEU A 70 4.90 -5.45 -2.67
CA LEU A 70 5.83 -5.15 -1.58
C LEU A 70 7.00 -6.15 -1.52
N ALA A 71 6.79 -7.40 -1.94
CA ALA A 71 7.85 -8.41 -1.98
C ALA A 71 9.07 -7.99 -2.84
N TYR A 72 8.86 -7.14 -3.86
CA TYR A 72 9.91 -6.75 -4.81
C TYR A 72 10.87 -5.68 -4.26
N ILE A 73 10.59 -5.14 -3.06
CA ILE A 73 11.47 -4.16 -2.41
C ILE A 73 12.58 -4.84 -1.60
N ARG A 74 12.44 -6.13 -1.29
CA ARG A 74 13.39 -6.84 -0.45
C ARG A 74 14.75 -6.90 -1.13
N GLY A 75 15.79 -6.47 -0.40
CA GLY A 75 17.17 -6.44 -0.90
C GLY A 75 17.53 -5.19 -1.72
N ARG A 76 16.61 -4.24 -1.90
CA ARG A 76 16.90 -2.95 -2.56
C ARG A 76 17.28 -1.89 -1.53
N SER A 77 18.11 -0.93 -1.93
CA SER A 77 18.27 0.34 -1.20
C SER A 77 17.48 1.41 -1.92
N LEU A 78 16.63 2.15 -1.20
CA LEU A 78 15.70 3.13 -1.78
C LEU A 78 16.13 4.54 -1.40
N SER A 79 16.63 5.32 -2.36
CA SER A 79 17.03 6.72 -2.15
C SER A 79 16.23 7.66 -3.06
N ASN A 80 15.87 8.85 -2.57
CA ASN A 80 15.06 9.84 -3.28
C ASN A 80 13.70 9.30 -3.74
N VAL A 81 13.06 8.48 -2.89
CA VAL A 81 11.77 7.84 -3.16
C VAL A 81 10.71 8.33 -2.18
N PHE A 82 9.52 8.63 -2.69
CA PHE A 82 8.31 8.74 -1.90
C PHE A 82 7.59 7.38 -1.93
N PHE A 83 7.73 6.60 -0.87
CA PHE A 83 7.26 5.22 -0.83
C PHE A 83 5.98 5.09 0.01
N ILE A 84 4.88 4.76 -0.66
CA ILE A 84 3.58 4.49 -0.05
C ILE A 84 3.38 2.98 0.04
N VAL A 85 3.11 2.48 1.24
CA VAL A 85 2.76 1.09 1.50
C VAL A 85 1.32 1.04 1.99
N ASP A 86 0.43 0.54 1.13
CA ASP A 86 -0.99 0.38 1.41
C ASP A 86 -1.28 -0.99 2.04
N GLU A 87 -2.37 -1.09 2.80
CA GLU A 87 -2.75 -2.27 3.60
C GLU A 87 -1.67 -2.75 4.58
N ALA A 88 -0.97 -1.82 5.23
CA ALA A 88 0.15 -2.12 6.12
C ALA A 88 -0.26 -2.92 7.37
N GLN A 89 -1.55 -2.97 7.73
CA GLN A 89 -2.07 -3.84 8.81
C GLN A 89 -1.90 -5.33 8.49
N ASN A 90 -1.73 -5.69 7.22
CA ASN A 90 -1.52 -7.08 6.81
C ASN A 90 -0.04 -7.51 6.90
N LEU A 91 0.84 -6.64 7.41
CA LEU A 91 2.26 -6.93 7.60
C LEU A 91 2.55 -7.35 9.03
N THR A 92 3.54 -8.22 9.21
CA THR A 92 4.12 -8.49 10.51
C THR A 92 5.05 -7.35 10.96
N PRO A 93 5.32 -7.20 12.27
CA PRO A 93 6.34 -6.28 12.77
C PRO A 93 7.73 -6.46 12.13
N HIS A 94 8.09 -7.71 11.84
CA HIS A 94 9.35 -8.05 11.20
C HIS A 94 9.42 -7.54 9.74
N GLU A 95 8.33 -7.66 9.00
CA GLU A 95 8.25 -7.16 7.62
C GLU A 95 8.34 -5.65 7.56
N ILE A 96 7.60 -4.93 8.42
CA ILE A 96 7.71 -3.47 8.53
C ILE A 96 9.16 -3.05 8.79
N LYS A 97 9.83 -3.68 9.77
CA LYS A 97 11.25 -3.42 10.05
C LYS A 97 12.13 -3.70 8.83
N THR A 98 11.88 -4.80 8.13
CA THR A 98 12.63 -5.18 6.92
C THR A 98 12.48 -4.15 5.80
N ILE A 99 11.29 -3.55 5.67
CA ILE A 99 10.98 -2.53 4.67
C ILE A 99 11.64 -1.19 5.04
N ILE A 100 11.44 -0.71 6.27
CA ILE A 100 11.96 0.59 6.73
C ILE A 100 13.50 0.61 6.69
N THR A 101 14.15 -0.52 7.01
CA THR A 101 15.62 -0.64 6.92
C THR A 101 16.17 -0.63 5.48
N ARG A 102 15.32 -0.41 4.46
CA ARG A 102 15.74 -0.11 3.08
C ARG A 102 15.77 1.38 2.76
N ALA A 103 15.33 2.23 3.70
CA ALA A 103 15.37 3.68 3.55
C ALA A 103 16.82 4.16 3.39
N GLY A 104 17.10 4.75 2.23
CA GLY A 104 18.27 5.57 1.96
C GLY A 104 17.95 7.07 2.10
N GLU A 105 18.94 7.90 1.75
CA GLU A 105 18.82 9.35 1.81
C GLU A 105 17.70 9.87 0.90
N GLY A 106 17.01 10.93 1.35
CA GLY A 106 15.94 11.58 0.59
C GLY A 106 14.64 10.76 0.47
N THR A 107 14.53 9.64 1.19
CA THR A 107 13.34 8.78 1.12
C THR A 107 12.33 9.12 2.20
N LYS A 108 11.05 9.11 1.82
CA LYS A 108 9.91 9.27 2.73
C LYS A 108 9.02 8.05 2.63
N PHE A 109 8.70 7.44 3.77
CA PHE A 109 7.74 6.34 3.86
C PHE A 109 6.39 6.85 4.34
N VAL A 110 5.33 6.32 3.74
CA VAL A 110 3.93 6.52 4.15
C VAL A 110 3.30 5.16 4.24
N PHE A 111 2.86 4.77 5.44
CA PHE A 111 2.13 3.51 5.65
C PHE A 111 0.65 3.84 5.84
N THR A 112 -0.22 3.18 5.07
CA THR A 112 -1.69 3.32 5.17
C THR A 112 -2.32 1.96 5.46
N GLY A 113 -3.47 1.96 6.11
CA GLY A 113 -4.19 0.73 6.46
C GLY A 113 -5.30 0.98 7.46
N ASP A 114 -6.14 -0.03 7.64
CA ASP A 114 -7.24 -0.06 8.62
C ASP A 114 -7.03 -1.23 9.57
N ILE A 115 -6.69 -0.96 10.83
CA ILE A 115 -6.42 -2.00 11.83
C ILE A 115 -7.65 -2.88 12.13
N HIS A 116 -8.85 -2.46 11.75
CA HIS A 116 -10.07 -3.24 11.91
C HIS A 116 -10.36 -4.18 10.73
N GLN A 117 -9.65 -4.01 9.60
CA GLN A 117 -9.79 -4.83 8.38
C GLN A 117 -8.50 -5.58 8.10
N ILE A 118 -8.23 -6.61 8.92
CA ILE A 118 -7.05 -7.45 8.77
C ILE A 118 -7.45 -8.71 8.00
N ASP A 119 -6.83 -8.90 6.84
CA ASP A 119 -7.03 -10.07 5.98
C ASP A 119 -6.09 -11.22 6.33
N HIS A 120 -4.98 -10.91 7.01
CA HIS A 120 -3.96 -11.90 7.35
C HIS A 120 -4.40 -12.79 8.54
N PRO A 121 -4.54 -14.12 8.38
CA PRO A 121 -5.20 -14.99 9.36
C PRO A 121 -4.45 -15.14 10.70
N TYR A 122 -3.16 -14.81 10.71
CA TYR A 122 -2.30 -14.90 11.91
C TYR A 122 -2.01 -13.54 12.56
N LEU A 123 -2.63 -12.46 12.08
CA LEU A 123 -2.47 -11.13 12.64
C LEU A 123 -3.76 -10.64 13.27
N ASP A 124 -3.62 -9.83 14.30
CA ASP A 124 -4.71 -9.15 14.97
C ASP A 124 -4.38 -7.66 15.15
N MET A 125 -5.34 -6.91 15.68
CA MET A 125 -5.24 -5.46 15.88
C MET A 125 -4.03 -5.03 16.71
N LYS A 126 -3.54 -5.88 17.62
CA LYS A 126 -2.44 -5.59 18.55
C LYS A 126 -1.11 -6.17 18.07
N SER A 127 -1.14 -7.21 17.23
CA SER A 127 0.06 -7.91 16.75
C SER A 127 0.52 -7.50 15.35
N ASN A 128 -0.29 -6.76 14.59
CA ASN A 128 0.08 -6.32 13.25
C ASN A 128 1.18 -5.24 13.22
N GLY A 129 1.81 -5.13 12.06
CA GLY A 129 2.94 -4.27 11.79
C GLY A 129 2.61 -2.78 11.82
N LEU A 130 1.40 -2.38 11.42
CA LEU A 130 0.99 -0.97 11.45
C LEU A 130 0.82 -0.46 12.89
N THR A 131 0.14 -1.23 13.75
CA THR A 131 0.02 -0.92 15.18
C THR A 131 1.39 -0.91 15.85
N TYR A 132 2.23 -1.91 15.55
CA TYR A 132 3.59 -2.00 16.09
C TYR A 132 4.46 -0.80 15.67
N LEU A 133 4.36 -0.37 14.41
CA LEU A 133 5.08 0.79 13.90
C LEU A 133 4.67 2.06 14.66
N SER A 134 3.36 2.29 14.79
CA SER A 134 2.81 3.47 15.44
C SER A 134 3.23 3.57 16.91
N ASP A 135 3.18 2.46 17.64
CA ASP A 135 3.61 2.38 19.04
C ASP A 135 5.13 2.63 19.19
N ARG A 136 5.95 1.95 18.39
CA ARG A 136 7.43 2.01 18.55
C ARG A 136 8.07 3.29 18.03
N MET A 137 7.47 3.93 17.04
CA MET A 137 7.97 5.19 16.47
C MET A 137 7.35 6.41 17.15
N HIS A 138 6.42 6.22 18.09
CA HIS A 138 5.81 7.31 18.83
C HIS A 138 6.88 8.20 19.51
N GLY A 139 6.73 9.52 19.36
CA GLY A 139 7.64 10.51 19.93
C GLY A 139 8.96 10.73 19.19
N GLN A 140 9.22 10.00 18.08
CA GLN A 140 10.39 10.27 17.25
C GLN A 140 10.17 11.51 16.37
N GLU A 141 11.18 12.39 16.25
CA GLU A 141 11.07 13.65 15.48
C GLU A 141 10.74 13.44 13.99
N ILE A 142 11.17 12.31 13.44
CA ILE A 142 10.97 11.95 12.02
C ILE A 142 9.66 11.20 11.77
N PHE A 143 8.83 11.01 12.80
CA PHE A 143 7.61 10.22 12.73
C PHE A 143 6.36 11.07 12.96
N ALA A 144 5.34 10.83 12.15
CA ALA A 144 4.01 11.38 12.35
C ALA A 144 2.98 10.27 12.16
N HIS A 145 1.94 10.30 13.00
CA HIS A 145 0.80 9.41 12.91
C HIS A 145 -0.47 10.25 12.77
N ILE A 146 -1.28 9.94 11.77
CA ILE A 146 -2.55 10.61 11.51
C ILE A 146 -3.64 9.55 11.60
N ASN A 147 -4.57 9.72 12.55
CA ASN A 147 -5.73 8.86 12.67
C ASN A 147 -6.93 9.51 11.95
N LEU A 148 -7.45 8.84 10.93
CA LEU A 148 -8.65 9.27 10.21
C LEU A 148 -9.88 8.65 10.87
N VAL A 149 -10.66 9.48 11.57
CA VAL A 149 -11.83 9.05 12.35
C VAL A 149 -13.11 8.84 11.54
N LYS A 150 -13.16 9.33 10.30
CA LYS A 150 -14.32 9.20 9.42
C LYS A 150 -13.91 8.66 8.06
N GLY A 151 -14.50 7.53 7.68
CA GLY A 151 -14.42 7.01 6.31
C GLY A 151 -15.55 7.58 5.46
N GLU A 152 -15.24 7.93 4.22
CA GLU A 152 -16.26 8.24 3.20
C GLU A 152 -16.60 6.94 2.47
N ARG A 153 -17.48 6.14 3.07
CA ARG A 153 -18.00 4.90 2.49
C ARG A 153 -19.39 5.14 1.89
N SER A 154 -19.75 4.35 0.89
CA SER A 154 -21.13 4.35 0.40
C SER A 154 -22.07 3.81 1.48
N TYR A 155 -23.34 4.20 1.45
CA TYR A 155 -24.35 3.71 2.39
C TYR A 155 -24.39 2.17 2.44
N LEU A 156 -24.25 1.50 1.29
CA LEU A 156 -24.20 0.04 1.23
C LEU A 156 -23.00 -0.53 2.00
N ALA A 157 -21.82 0.05 1.83
CA ALA A 157 -20.61 -0.41 2.49
C ALA A 157 -20.62 -0.14 3.99
N GLU A 158 -21.19 1.00 4.41
CA GLU A 158 -21.39 1.32 5.82
C GLU A 158 -22.40 0.35 6.46
N LEU A 159 -23.57 0.17 5.85
CA LEU A 159 -24.58 -0.77 6.32
C LEU A 159 -24.07 -2.22 6.39
N ALA A 160 -23.30 -2.67 5.39
CA ALA A 160 -22.73 -4.01 5.40
C ALA A 160 -21.69 -4.20 6.51
N SER A 161 -20.87 -3.17 6.79
CA SER A 161 -19.88 -3.20 7.87
C SER A 161 -20.50 -3.25 9.27
N ASP A 162 -21.71 -2.72 9.43
CA ASP A 162 -22.43 -2.73 10.69
C ASP A 162 -23.21 -4.05 10.91
N LEU A 163 -23.64 -4.71 9.83
CA LEU A 163 -24.51 -5.88 9.88
C LEU A 163 -23.80 -7.24 9.80
N LEU A 164 -22.61 -7.31 9.17
CA LEU A 164 -21.86 -8.55 8.91
C LEU A 164 -20.58 -8.62 9.74
#